data_AF-A0A3A8QGV4-F1
#
_entry.id   AF-A0A3A8QGV4-F1
#
_cell.length_a   1.000
_cell.length_b   1.000
_cell.length_c   1.000
_cell.angle_alpha   90.00
_cell.angle_beta   90.00
_cell.angle_gamma   90.00
#
_symmetry.space_group_name_H-M   'P 1'
#
loop_
_entity.id
_entity.type
_entity.pdbx_description
1 polymer ?
#
loop_
_entity_poly.entity_id
_entity_poly.type
_entity_poly.pdbx_seq_one_letter_code
_entity_poly.pdbx_strand_id
1 'polypeptide(L)'
;MTDAPVYRKPIGTARKFIKRIVIDGADYDLCEPSAGDKTLVLKLSEKAGEIDADRNPTSEDAGIYFLARVAIICLYHPGGRRRVFDLNSQEDLDAVKLEPWLLDSAKDFTSSFGGKTVEEEKGNSEATPS
;
A
#
# COMPACT_ATOMS: atom_id res chain seq x y z
N MET A 1 -23.69 7.17 -20.03
CA MET A 1 -23.09 6.12 -19.20
C MET A 1 -21.97 5.49 -19.99
N THR A 2 -20.72 5.88 -19.74
CA THR A 2 -19.53 5.31 -20.38
C THR A 2 -18.90 4.35 -19.40
N ASP A 3 -19.22 3.07 -19.55
CA ASP A 3 -18.64 1.98 -18.76
C ASP A 3 -17.25 1.69 -19.36
N ALA A 4 -16.21 2.33 -18.81
CA ALA A 4 -14.85 2.08 -19.24
C ALA A 4 -14.45 0.65 -18.80
N PRO A 5 -13.92 -0.19 -19.70
CA PRO A 5 -13.53 -1.55 -19.34
C PRO A 5 -12.45 -1.50 -18.25
N VAL A 6 -12.79 -2.02 -17.07
CA VAL A 6 -11.83 -2.17 -15.96
C VAL A 6 -10.87 -3.29 -16.34
N TYR A 7 -9.74 -2.93 -16.97
CA TYR A 7 -8.71 -3.87 -17.35
C TYR A 7 -8.01 -4.41 -16.09
N ARG A 8 -8.54 -5.51 -15.53
CA ARG A 8 -7.86 -6.22 -14.44
C ARG A 8 -6.62 -6.90 -15.00
N LYS A 9 -5.47 -6.64 -14.39
CA LYS A 9 -4.23 -7.35 -14.72
C LYS A 9 -4.45 -8.88 -14.62
N PRO A 10 -3.94 -9.69 -15.58
CA PRO A 10 -4.04 -11.14 -15.51
C PRO A 10 -3.50 -11.70 -14.19
N ILE A 11 -4.13 -12.75 -13.67
CA ILE A 11 -3.67 -13.46 -12.47
C ILE A 11 -2.21 -13.91 -12.69
N GLY A 12 -1.35 -13.63 -11.72
CA GLY A 12 0.07 -14.02 -11.76
C GLY A 12 1.04 -12.99 -12.38
N THR A 13 0.55 -11.85 -12.88
CA THR A 13 1.45 -10.75 -13.27
C THR A 13 2.02 -10.03 -12.06
N ALA A 14 3.32 -9.73 -12.10
CA ALA A 14 3.97 -8.98 -11.04
C ALA A 14 3.36 -7.58 -10.90
N ARG A 15 3.24 -7.11 -9.67
CA ARG A 15 2.93 -5.72 -9.35
C ARG A 15 4.09 -4.83 -9.76
N LYS A 16 3.78 -3.55 -9.93
CA LYS A 16 4.79 -2.56 -10.29
C LYS A 16 5.70 -2.38 -9.07
N PHE A 17 6.94 -2.82 -9.19
CA PHE A 17 7.96 -2.66 -8.17
C PHE A 17 8.26 -1.17 -7.93
N ILE A 18 8.42 -0.79 -6.67
CA ILE A 18 8.81 0.56 -6.24
C ILE A 18 10.21 0.50 -5.66
N LYS A 19 10.40 -0.27 -4.59
CA LYS A 19 11.69 -0.46 -3.93
C LYS A 19 11.74 -1.77 -3.14
N ARG A 20 12.95 -2.18 -2.75
CA ARG A 20 13.18 -3.28 -1.83
C ARG A 20 13.47 -2.75 -0.44
N ILE A 21 12.94 -3.40 0.59
CA ILE A 21 13.21 -3.13 2.00
C ILE A 21 13.65 -4.42 2.70
N VAL A 22 14.39 -4.26 3.80
CA VAL A 22 14.80 -5.37 4.66
C VAL A 22 14.00 -5.28 5.95
N ILE A 23 13.27 -6.34 6.28
CA ILE A 23 12.55 -6.50 7.54
C ILE A 23 13.09 -7.77 8.20
N ASP A 24 13.60 -7.64 9.43
CA ASP A 24 14.18 -8.74 10.21
C ASP A 24 15.20 -9.61 9.45
N GLY A 25 16.01 -8.96 8.62
CA GLY A 25 17.04 -9.62 7.81
C GLY A 25 16.53 -10.31 6.54
N ALA A 26 15.24 -10.21 6.23
CA ALA A 26 14.64 -10.73 4.99
C ALA A 26 14.27 -9.62 4.01
N ASP A 27 14.45 -9.90 2.71
CA ASP A 27 14.13 -8.98 1.62
C ASP A 27 12.64 -9.01 1.26
N TYR A 28 12.03 -7.84 1.15
CA TYR A 28 10.67 -7.66 0.69
C TYR A 28 10.56 -6.54 -0.35
N ASP A 29 9.63 -6.69 -1.29
CA ASP A 29 9.37 -5.70 -2.32
C ASP A 29 8.17 -4.84 -1.91
N LEU A 30 8.38 -3.53 -1.87
CA LEU A 30 7.29 -2.56 -1.91
C LEU A 30 6.84 -2.41 -3.36
N CYS A 31 5.56 -2.67 -3.59
CA CYS A 31 4.94 -2.57 -4.89
C CYS A 31 3.76 -1.61 -4.87
N GLU A 32 3.49 -0.99 -6.02
CA GLU A 32 2.32 -0.14 -6.19
C GLU A 32 1.04 -1.02 -6.17
N PRO A 33 0.12 -0.79 -5.21
CA PRO A 33 -1.14 -1.50 -5.16
C PRO A 33 -2.06 -1.05 -6.30
N SER A 34 -2.95 -1.92 -6.74
CA SER A 34 -3.92 -1.55 -7.79
C SER A 34 -4.97 -0.58 -7.27
N ALA A 35 -5.64 0.16 -8.17
CA ALA A 35 -6.76 1.02 -7.79
C ALA A 35 -7.87 0.26 -7.04
N GLY A 36 -8.10 -1.01 -7.40
CA GLY A 36 -9.04 -1.88 -6.69
C GLY A 36 -8.60 -2.20 -5.26
N ASP A 37 -7.31 -2.44 -5.04
CA ASP A 37 -6.75 -2.67 -3.70
C ASP A 37 -6.86 -1.41 -2.83
N LYS A 38 -6.52 -0.24 -3.39
CA LYS A 38 -6.64 1.05 -2.71
C LYS A 38 -8.09 1.31 -2.27
N THR A 39 -9.04 1.09 -3.19
CA THR A 39 -10.47 1.21 -2.91
C THR A 39 -10.92 0.23 -1.84
N LEU A 40 -10.42 -1.01 -1.85
CA LEU A 40 -10.77 -2.02 -0.86
C LEU A 40 -10.28 -1.63 0.54
N VAL A 41 -9.03 -1.16 0.67
CA VAL A 41 -8.49 -0.68 1.95
C VAL A 41 -9.36 0.44 2.50
N LEU A 42 -9.65 1.49 1.71
CA LEU A 42 -10.49 2.60 2.15
C LEU A 42 -11.87 2.13 2.65
N LYS A 43 -12.53 1.23 1.90
CA LYS A 43 -13.83 0.67 2.29
C LYS A 43 -13.77 -0.14 3.58
N LEU A 44 -12.74 -0.97 3.75
CA LEU A 44 -12.57 -1.77 4.96
C LEU A 44 -12.30 -0.88 6.17
N SER A 45 -11.46 0.15 5.99
CA SER A 45 -11.14 1.11 7.04
C SER A 45 -12.31 1.98 7.46
N GLU A 46 -13.10 2.50 6.50
CA GLU A 46 -14.34 3.21 6.81
C GLU A 46 -15.31 2.30 7.59
N LYS A 47 -15.49 1.05 7.12
CA LYS A 47 -16.39 0.09 7.77
C LYS A 47 -15.94 -0.28 9.19
N ALA A 48 -14.64 -0.36 9.42
CA ALA A 48 -14.05 -0.64 10.73
C ALA A 48 -14.02 0.59 11.66
N GLY A 49 -14.40 1.78 11.16
CA GLY A 49 -14.30 3.03 11.91
C GLY A 49 -12.85 3.51 12.10
N GLU A 50 -11.93 3.03 11.27
CA GLU A 50 -10.51 3.44 11.30
C GLU A 50 -10.31 4.85 10.74
N ILE A 51 -11.13 5.21 9.75
CA ILE A 51 -11.14 6.54 9.14
C ILE A 51 -12.57 7.10 9.10
N ASP A 52 -12.67 8.42 9.18
CA ASP A 52 -13.93 9.15 9.03
C ASP A 52 -14.29 9.40 7.55
N ALA A 53 -15.41 10.12 7.33
CA ALA A 53 -15.88 10.46 5.99
C ALA A 53 -14.92 11.39 5.21
N ASP A 54 -14.09 12.14 5.92
CA ASP A 54 -13.06 13.02 5.35
C ASP A 54 -11.71 12.30 5.20
N ARG A 55 -11.68 10.99 5.47
CA ARG A 55 -10.50 10.10 5.42
C ARG A 55 -9.42 10.44 6.45
N ASN A 56 -9.80 11.07 7.55
CA ASN A 56 -8.92 11.26 8.69
C ASN A 56 -9.02 10.07 9.65
N PRO A 57 -7.92 9.67 10.31
CA PRO A 57 -7.98 8.68 11.37
C PRO A 57 -8.92 9.11 12.50
N THR A 58 -9.75 8.21 12.99
CA THR A 58 -10.68 8.51 14.10
C THR A 58 -10.00 8.51 15.48
N SER A 59 -8.84 7.87 15.58
CA SER A 59 -7.95 7.82 16.75
C SER A 59 -6.54 7.42 16.32
N GLU A 60 -5.57 7.48 17.24
CA GLU A 60 -4.20 7.02 16.97
C GLU A 60 -4.17 5.52 16.62
N ASP A 61 -4.86 4.68 17.40
CA ASP A 61 -4.92 3.24 17.18
C ASP A 61 -5.56 2.90 15.83
N ALA A 62 -6.63 3.61 15.48
CA ALA A 62 -7.29 3.54 14.20
C ALA A 62 -6.36 3.92 13.03
N GLY A 63 -5.52 4.95 13.22
CA GLY A 63 -4.49 5.33 12.25
C GLY A 63 -3.46 4.23 12.01
N ILE A 64 -3.05 3.52 13.06
CA ILE A 64 -2.12 2.38 12.94
C ILE A 64 -2.79 1.21 12.20
N TYR A 65 -4.06 0.92 12.48
CA TYR A 65 -4.82 -0.10 11.74
C TYR A 65 -4.94 0.24 10.24
N PHE A 66 -5.24 1.50 9.92
CA PHE A 66 -5.26 1.96 8.54
C PHE A 66 -3.88 1.78 7.87
N LEU A 67 -2.80 2.19 8.56
CA LEU A 67 -1.43 2.02 8.07
C LEU A 67 -1.07 0.54 7.86
N ALA A 68 -1.48 -0.35 8.76
CA ALA A 68 -1.26 -1.79 8.64
C ALA A 68 -1.95 -2.37 7.38
N ARG A 69 -3.20 -1.98 7.12
CA ARG A 69 -3.90 -2.36 5.87
C ARG A 69 -3.17 -1.86 4.63
N VAL A 70 -2.64 -0.63 4.69
CA VAL A 70 -1.82 -0.06 3.62
C VAL A 70 -0.53 -0.85 3.41
N ALA A 71 0.17 -1.22 4.48
CA ALA A 71 1.37 -2.04 4.41
C ALA A 71 1.10 -3.40 3.77
N ILE A 72 0.03 -4.09 4.19
CA ILE A 72 -0.35 -5.42 3.68
C ILE A 72 -0.53 -5.42 2.15
N ILE A 73 -1.15 -4.40 1.58
CA ILE A 73 -1.37 -4.34 0.12
C ILE A 73 -0.15 -3.90 -0.68
N CYS A 74 0.82 -3.26 -0.04
CA CYS A 74 2.05 -2.75 -0.62
C CYS A 74 3.22 -3.74 -0.50
N LEU A 75 3.21 -4.63 0.50
CA LEU A 75 4.32 -5.53 0.81
C LEU A 75 4.18 -6.89 0.11
N TYR A 76 5.19 -7.22 -0.70
CA TYR A 76 5.26 -8.46 -1.47
C TYR A 76 6.56 -9.20 -1.18
N HIS A 77 6.52 -10.52 -1.36
CA HIS A 77 7.75 -11.28 -1.51
C HIS A 77 8.52 -10.81 -2.76
N PRO A 78 9.85 -11.00 -2.78
CA PRO A 78 10.68 -10.68 -3.94
C PRO A 78 10.09 -11.18 -5.26
N GLY A 79 10.01 -10.29 -6.24
CA GLY A 79 9.40 -10.53 -7.54
C GLY A 79 7.96 -10.04 -7.67
N GLY A 80 7.37 -9.48 -6.62
CA GLY A 80 6.12 -8.70 -6.69
C GLY A 80 4.87 -9.48 -7.10
N ARG A 81 4.88 -10.81 -7.00
CA ARG A 81 3.75 -11.67 -7.41
C ARG A 81 2.83 -12.09 -6.27
N ARG A 82 3.39 -12.29 -5.08
CA ARG A 82 2.67 -12.74 -3.88
C ARG A 82 2.82 -11.72 -2.77
N ARG A 83 1.70 -11.32 -2.16
CA ARG A 83 1.73 -10.52 -0.94
C ARG A 83 2.32 -11.33 0.21
N VAL A 84 2.90 -10.63 1.17
CA VAL A 84 3.40 -11.26 2.40
C VAL A 84 2.22 -11.64 3.31
N PHE A 85 1.19 -10.79 3.35
CA PHE A 85 0.03 -10.91 4.22
C PHE A 85 -1.29 -10.89 3.42
N ASP A 86 -2.35 -11.45 3.99
CA ASP A 86 -3.71 -11.38 3.45
C ASP A 86 -4.49 -10.22 4.09
N LEU A 87 -4.97 -9.29 3.24
CA LEU A 87 -5.77 -8.15 3.67
C LEU A 87 -7.09 -8.55 4.34
N ASN A 88 -7.62 -9.74 4.02
CA ASN A 88 -8.87 -10.23 4.62
C ASN A 88 -8.65 -11.01 5.92
N SER A 89 -7.40 -11.28 6.30
CA SER A 89 -7.05 -11.95 7.54
C SER A 89 -6.98 -10.92 8.67
N GLN A 90 -7.86 -11.06 9.66
CA GLN A 90 -7.79 -10.23 10.87
C GLN A 90 -6.54 -10.56 11.68
N GLU A 91 -6.11 -11.82 11.70
CA GLU A 91 -4.89 -12.25 12.36
C GLU A 91 -3.65 -11.56 11.78
N ASP A 92 -3.54 -11.52 10.44
CA ASP A 92 -2.42 -10.84 9.78
C ASP A 92 -2.44 -9.33 10.06
N LEU A 93 -3.63 -8.72 10.08
CA LEU A 93 -3.78 -7.31 10.39
C LEU A 93 -3.32 -6.98 11.82
N ASP A 94 -3.76 -7.76 12.79
CA ASP A 94 -3.39 -7.58 14.19
C ASP A 94 -1.89 -7.85 14.40
N ALA A 95 -1.32 -8.83 13.70
CA ALA A 95 0.12 -9.08 13.72
C ALA A 95 0.89 -7.87 13.18
N VAL A 96 0.60 -7.43 11.94
CA VAL A 96 1.30 -6.31 11.28
C VAL A 96 1.21 -5.02 12.10
N LYS A 97 0.06 -4.73 12.71
CA LYS A 97 -0.12 -3.54 13.55
C LYS A 97 0.87 -3.47 14.72
N LEU A 98 1.22 -4.62 15.29
CA LEU A 98 2.10 -4.71 16.46
C LEU A 98 3.58 -4.68 16.10
N GLU A 99 3.91 -4.72 14.81
CA GLU A 99 5.28 -4.78 14.35
C GLU A 99 5.98 -3.40 14.34
N PRO A 100 7.18 -3.27 14.93
CA PRO A 100 7.91 -2.00 14.95
C PRO A 100 8.22 -1.43 13.56
N TRP A 101 8.52 -2.32 12.60
CA TRP A 101 8.89 -1.93 11.24
C TRP A 101 7.76 -1.21 10.49
N LEU A 102 6.50 -1.35 10.94
CA LEU A 102 5.36 -0.68 10.36
C LEU A 102 5.52 0.85 10.42
N LEU A 103 5.94 1.35 11.59
CA LEU A 103 6.14 2.77 11.82
C LEU A 103 7.44 3.26 11.18
N ASP A 104 8.51 2.46 11.26
CA ASP A 104 9.79 2.78 10.64
C ASP A 104 9.68 2.98 9.12
N SER A 105 8.79 2.21 8.48
CA SER A 105 8.53 2.25 7.03
C SER A 105 7.24 2.98 6.67
N ALA A 106 6.61 3.72 7.60
CA ALA A 106 5.29 4.33 7.38
C ALA A 106 5.24 5.24 6.15
N LYS A 107 6.28 6.06 5.96
CA LYS A 107 6.42 6.95 4.80
C LYS A 107 6.46 6.16 3.49
N ASP A 108 7.16 5.04 3.48
CA ASP A 108 7.30 4.22 2.28
C ASP A 108 6.00 3.54 1.89
N PHE A 109 5.26 3.04 2.88
CA PHE A 109 3.94 2.44 2.66
C PHE A 109 2.94 3.46 2.14
N THR A 110 2.88 4.64 2.78
CA THR A 110 1.97 5.72 2.38
C THR A 110 2.31 6.29 1.01
N SER A 111 3.59 6.51 0.68
CA SER A 111 4.01 6.90 -0.67
C SER A 111 3.68 5.83 -1.72
N SER A 112 3.91 4.55 -1.40
CA SER A 112 3.56 3.44 -2.30
C SER A 112 2.06 3.37 -2.56
N PHE A 113 1.25 3.68 -1.55
CA PHE A 113 -0.21 3.69 -1.61
C PHE A 113 -0.78 4.91 -2.33
N GLY A 114 -0.31 6.11 -2.01
CA GLY A 114 -0.74 7.35 -2.65
C GLY A 114 -0.38 7.39 -4.14
N GLY A 115 0.74 6.77 -4.51
CA GLY A 115 1.38 7.00 -5.80
C GLY A 115 2.31 8.22 -5.74
N LYS A 116 3.00 8.52 -6.83
CA LYS A 116 3.90 9.68 -6.88
C LYS A 116 3.12 10.97 -6.64
N THR A 117 3.66 11.83 -5.80
CA THR A 117 3.21 13.22 -5.71
C THR A 117 3.63 13.99 -6.96
N VAL A 118 2.90 15.07 -7.32
CA VAL A 118 3.22 15.92 -8.48
C VAL A 118 4.64 16.50 -8.41
N GLU A 119 5.18 16.67 -7.20
CA GLU A 119 6.55 17.13 -6.98
C GLU A 119 7.60 16.07 -7.32
N GLU A 120 7.33 14.79 -7.03
CA GLU A 120 8.22 13.66 -7.36
C GLU A 120 8.24 13.32 -8.86
N GLU A 121 7.20 13.69 -9.61
CA GLU A 121 7.20 13.56 -11.09
C GLU A 121 7.98 14.68 -11.79
N LYS A 122 7.99 15.89 -11.21
CA LYS A 122 8.77 17.02 -11.74
C LYS A 122 10.27 16.82 -11.60
N GLY A 123 10.75 16.28 -10.47
CA GLY A 123 12.18 16.03 -10.26
C GLY A 123 12.81 15.04 -11.24
N ASN A 124 12.04 14.09 -11.77
CA ASN A 124 12.54 13.13 -12.78
C ASN A 124 12.44 13.63 -14.22
N SER A 125 11.83 14.79 -14.46
CA SER A 125 11.65 15.35 -15.82
C SER A 125 12.75 16.36 -16.20
N GLU A 126 13.57 16.80 -15.24
CA GLU A 126 14.66 17.76 -15.47
C GLU A 126 16.00 17.12 -15.92
N ALA A 127 16.06 15.80 -16.11
CA ALA A 127 17.28 15.10 -16.51
C ALA A 127 17.29 14.65 -17.99
N THR A 128 16.76 15.46 -18.91
CA THR A 128 17.01 15.28 -20.36
C THR A 128 17.89 16.42 -20.86
N PRO A 129 19.22 16.24 -21.00
CA PRO A 129 20.04 17.20 -21.73
C PRO A 129 19.75 17.05 -23.23
N SER A 130 19.33 18.14 -23.87
CA SER A 130 19.36 18.31 -25.32
C SER A 130 20.77 18.53 -25.83
#